data_AF-A0A3C7W0B7-F1
#
_entry.id   AF-A0A3C7W0B7-F1
#
_cell.length_a   1.000
_cell.length_b   1.000
_cell.length_c   1.000
_cell.angle_alpha   90.00
_cell.angle_beta   90.00
_cell.angle_gamma   90.00
#
_symmetry.space_group_name_H-M   'P 1'
#
loop_
_entity.id
_entity.type
_entity.pdbx_description
1 polymer ?
#
loop_
_entity_poly.entity_id
_entity_poly.type
_entity_poly.pdbx_seq_one_letter_code
_entity_poly.pdbx_strand_id
1 'polypeptide(L)'
;AALPPLGDGEYYWHQLEGLEVWCQDREGEAAGEQLLGRVAYLIETGANDVLVVRASPGSIDDRERLVPYLPGDVVKAVDLAAGRLTVDWFPEV
;
A
#
# COMPACT_ATOMS: atom_id res chain seq x y z
N ALA A 1 -21.84 -17.92 -6.46
CA ALA A 1 -21.31 -16.86 -7.34
C ALA A 1 -20.30 -16.07 -6.54
N ALA A 2 -19.00 -16.25 -6.81
CA ALA A 2 -17.96 -15.40 -6.23
C ALA A 2 -17.93 -14.13 -7.09
N LEU A 3 -18.33 -13.00 -6.51
CA LEU A 3 -18.27 -11.71 -7.19
C LEU A 3 -16.80 -11.41 -7.51
N PRO A 4 -16.40 -11.13 -8.76
CA PRO A 4 -15.16 -10.40 -8.99
C PRO A 4 -15.37 -9.00 -8.37
N PRO A 5 -14.64 -8.63 -7.32
CA PRO A 5 -14.95 -7.42 -6.59
C PRO A 5 -14.51 -6.21 -7.42
N LEU A 6 -15.51 -5.43 -7.82
CA LEU A 6 -15.54 -4.07 -8.31
C LEU A 6 -14.21 -3.50 -8.86
N GLY A 7 -14.22 -3.23 -10.17
CA GLY A 7 -13.34 -2.21 -10.75
C GLY A 7 -13.78 -0.82 -10.27
N ASP A 8 -13.50 -0.50 -9.02
CA ASP A 8 -13.66 0.84 -8.45
C ASP A 8 -12.25 1.40 -8.23
N GLY A 9 -11.68 1.90 -9.33
CA GLY A 9 -10.30 2.40 -9.39
C GLY A 9 -10.09 3.80 -8.83
N GLU A 10 -11.13 4.44 -8.29
CA GLU A 10 -11.09 5.82 -7.81
C GLU A 10 -11.46 5.89 -6.33
N TYR A 11 -10.52 5.49 -5.47
CA TYR A 11 -10.58 5.86 -4.06
C TYR A 11 -10.21 7.33 -3.93
N TYR A 12 -10.95 8.08 -3.12
CA TYR A 12 -10.49 9.42 -2.79
C TYR A 12 -9.23 9.33 -1.93
N TRP A 13 -8.22 10.14 -2.23
CA TRP A 13 -6.92 10.10 -1.54
C TRP A 13 -7.03 10.24 -0.02
N HIS A 14 -8.01 11.03 0.45
CA HIS A 14 -8.27 11.21 1.88
C HIS A 14 -8.76 9.92 2.58
N GLN A 15 -9.31 8.96 1.83
CA GLN A 15 -9.73 7.67 2.38
C GLN A 15 -8.56 6.71 2.53
N LEU A 16 -7.47 6.95 1.77
CA LEU A 16 -6.26 6.16 1.84
C LEU A 16 -5.33 6.64 2.96
N GLU A 17 -5.45 7.90 3.36
CA GLU A 17 -4.69 8.48 4.46
C GLU A 17 -4.98 7.72 5.78
N GLY A 18 -3.90 7.34 6.48
CA GLY A 18 -3.97 6.60 7.73
C GLY A 18 -4.10 5.08 7.61
N LEU A 19 -4.30 4.54 6.39
CA LEU A 19 -4.33 3.08 6.19
C LEU A 19 -2.96 2.45 6.43
N GLU A 20 -2.97 1.23 6.98
CA GLU A 20 -1.77 0.40 7.16
C GLU A 20 -1.37 -0.24 5.83
N VAL A 21 -0.13 -0.01 5.40
CA VAL A 21 0.42 -0.50 4.14
C VAL A 21 1.18 -1.79 4.39
N TRP A 22 0.66 -2.88 3.84
CA TRP A 22 1.21 -4.23 3.97
C TRP A 22 1.78 -4.68 2.64
N CYS A 23 3.02 -5.15 2.65
CA CYS A 23 3.65 -5.80 1.51
C CYS A 23 3.39 -7.30 1.54
N GLN A 24 2.97 -7.89 0.42
CA GLN A 24 2.84 -9.34 0.27
C GLN A 24 4.08 -9.96 -0.36
N ASP A 25 4.79 -10.81 0.38
CA ASP A 25 5.77 -11.82 -0.10
C ASP A 25 6.99 -11.31 -0.88
N ARG A 26 8.15 -11.19 -0.23
CA ARG A 26 9.41 -10.92 -0.93
C ARG A 26 9.85 -12.16 -1.67
N GLU A 27 10.04 -12.07 -2.99
CA GLU A 27 10.55 -13.16 -3.81
C GLU A 27 11.87 -13.71 -3.20
N GLY A 28 11.79 -14.90 -2.58
CA GLY A 28 12.92 -15.56 -1.91
C GLY A 28 12.90 -15.59 -0.37
N GLU A 29 11.97 -14.90 0.30
CA GLU A 29 11.76 -14.99 1.75
C GLU A 29 10.37 -15.56 2.06
N ALA A 30 10.31 -16.71 2.73
CA ALA A 30 9.07 -17.39 3.15
C ALA A 30 8.33 -16.67 4.31
N ALA A 31 8.25 -15.34 4.25
CA ALA A 31 8.01 -14.48 5.39
C ALA A 31 6.81 -13.54 5.18
N GLY A 32 5.63 -14.12 4.94
CA GLY A 32 4.33 -13.53 5.25
C GLY A 32 4.07 -12.11 4.74
N GLU A 33 3.03 -11.49 5.28
CA GLU A 33 2.70 -10.10 4.99
C GLU A 33 3.53 -9.19 5.92
N GLN A 34 4.25 -8.21 5.35
CA GLN A 34 5.13 -7.31 6.09
C GLN A 34 4.51 -5.92 6.17
N LEU A 35 4.39 -5.37 7.38
CA LEU A 35 3.92 -3.99 7.55
C LEU A 35 5.03 -3.02 7.13
N LEU A 36 4.78 -2.21 6.11
CA LEU A 36 5.69 -1.14 5.70
C LEU A 36 5.48 0.08 6.59
N GLY A 37 4.22 0.39 6.92
CA GLY A 37 3.88 1.58 7.69
C GLY A 37 2.45 2.01 7.47
N ARG A 38 2.20 3.31 7.62
CA ARG A 38 0.90 3.93 7.37
C ARG A 38 1.01 5.01 6.30
N VAL A 39 -0.01 5.14 5.49
CA VAL A 39 -0.11 6.22 4.51
C VAL A 39 -0.20 7.55 5.26
N ALA A 40 0.79 8.41 5.04
CA ALA A 40 0.83 9.75 5.62
C ALA A 40 0.11 10.76 4.72
N TYR A 41 0.38 10.73 3.42
CA TYR A 41 -0.26 11.57 2.41
C TYR A 41 0.08 11.06 1.01
N LEU A 42 -0.60 11.60 0.00
CA LEU A 42 -0.31 11.32 -1.41
C LEU A 42 0.33 12.53 -2.08
N ILE A 43 1.24 12.28 -3.00
CA ILE A 43 1.85 13.29 -3.87
C ILE A 43 1.37 13.03 -5.30
N GLU A 44 0.61 13.98 -5.85
CA GLU A 44 0.30 14.00 -7.28
C GLU A 44 1.54 14.50 -8.05
N THR A 45 2.17 13.62 -8.83
CA THR A 45 3.31 14.00 -9.67
C THR A 45 2.92 14.39 -11.10
N GLY A 46 1.62 14.39 -11.41
CA GLY A 46 1.06 14.66 -12.74
C GLY A 46 1.13 13.49 -13.71
N ALA A 47 1.92 12.45 -13.42
CA ALA A 47 1.96 11.20 -14.18
C ALA A 47 1.35 10.04 -13.40
N ASN A 48 1.82 9.81 -12.16
CA ASN A 48 1.25 8.85 -11.23
C ASN A 48 1.21 9.43 -9.82
N ASP A 49 0.25 9.00 -9.03
CA ASP A 49 0.21 9.36 -7.62
C ASP A 49 1.24 8.54 -6.84
N VAL A 50 1.82 9.15 -5.81
CA VAL A 50 2.80 8.50 -4.94
C VAL A 50 2.28 8.51 -3.52
N LEU A 51 2.08 7.33 -2.95
CA LEU A 51 1.78 7.13 -1.53
C LEU A 51 3.06 7.38 -0.73
N VAL A 52 3.00 8.35 0.17
CA VAL A 52 4.04 8.54 1.18
C VAL A 52 3.66 7.68 2.39
N VAL A 53 4.45 6.64 2.62
CA VAL A 53 4.24 5.69 3.71
C VAL A 53 5.28 5.96 4.78
N ARG A 54 4.84 6.27 6.00
CA ARG A 54 5.70 6.45 7.15
C ARG A 54 5.68 5.21 8.02
N ALA A 55 6.84 4.86 8.55
CA ALA A 55 6.95 3.81 9.54
C ALA A 55 5.96 4.02 10.71
N SER A 56 5.43 2.91 11.20
CA SER A 56 4.49 2.86 12.32
C SER A 56 4.88 1.71 13.26
N PRO A 57 4.33 1.64 14.48
CA PRO A 57 4.63 0.53 15.38
C PRO A 57 4.32 -0.82 14.72
N GLY A 58 5.33 -1.68 14.57
CA GLY A 58 5.22 -2.97 13.88
C GLY A 58 5.68 -2.94 12.42
N SER A 59 6.09 -1.78 11.89
CA SER A 59 6.75 -1.68 10.59
C SER A 59 8.07 -2.46 10.57
N ILE A 60 8.47 -2.90 9.37
CA ILE A 60 9.76 -3.56 9.13
C ILE A 60 10.97 -2.68 9.48
N ASP A 61 10.82 -1.36 9.39
CA ASP A 61 11.84 -0.37 9.70
C ASP A 61 11.23 1.02 9.90
N ASP A 62 12.06 1.98 10.33
CA ASP A 62 11.69 3.36 10.63
C ASP A 62 11.87 4.33 9.43
N ARG A 63 11.88 3.85 8.18
CA ARG A 63 12.07 4.71 7.01
C ARG A 63 10.75 5.17 6.39
N GLU A 64 10.78 6.36 5.80
CA GLU A 64 9.72 6.85 4.91
C GLU A 64 9.90 6.23 3.51
N ARG A 65 8.78 5.83 2.90
CA ARG A 65 8.76 5.10 1.63
C ARG A 65 7.82 5.79 0.66
N LEU A 66 8.27 5.90 -0.58
CA LEU A 66 7.49 6.47 -1.68
C LEU A 66 7.01 5.32 -2.55
N VAL A 67 5.76 4.93 -2.37
CA VAL A 67 5.16 3.81 -3.09
C VAL A 67 4.29 4.36 -4.21
N PRO A 68 4.59 4.09 -5.49
CA PRO A 68 3.74 4.54 -6.58
C PRO A 68 2.37 3.87 -6.49
N TYR A 69 1.30 4.68 -6.57
CA TYR A 69 -0.08 4.21 -6.54
C TYR A 69 -0.46 3.71 -7.94
N LEU A 70 -0.13 2.44 -8.21
CA LEU A 70 -0.49 1.76 -9.45
C LEU A 70 -1.45 0.62 -9.12
N PRO A 71 -2.78 0.81 -9.23
CA PRO A 71 -3.75 -0.24 -8.95
C PRO A 71 -3.58 -1.42 -9.90
N GLY A 72 -3.53 -2.64 -9.35
CA GLY A 72 -3.30 -3.89 -10.09
C GLY A 72 -1.82 -4.29 -10.20
N ASP A 73 -0.94 -3.32 -10.43
CA ASP A 73 0.51 -3.55 -10.48
C ASP A 73 1.12 -3.51 -9.08
N VAL A 74 1.13 -2.35 -8.44
CA VAL A 74 1.76 -2.13 -7.12
C VAL A 74 0.73 -2.25 -6.00
N VAL A 75 -0.45 -1.66 -6.15
CA VAL A 75 -1.52 -1.77 -5.16
C VAL A 75 -2.41 -2.95 -5.53
N LYS A 76 -2.35 -4.02 -4.71
CA LYS A 76 -3.07 -5.27 -4.96
C LYS A 76 -4.47 -5.27 -4.38
N ALA A 77 -4.65 -4.68 -3.20
CA ALA A 77 -5.95 -4.58 -2.55
C ALA A 77 -6.02 -3.36 -1.63
N VAL A 78 -7.22 -2.81 -1.50
CA VAL A 78 -7.53 -1.73 -0.55
C VAL A 78 -8.76 -2.17 0.24
N ASP A 79 -8.64 -2.24 1.55
CA ASP A 79 -9.72 -2.54 2.48
C ASP A 79 -9.89 -1.36 3.45
N LEU A 80 -10.79 -0.45 3.09
CA LEU A 80 -11.12 0.71 3.92
C LEU A 80 -11.81 0.33 5.23
N ALA A 81 -12.50 -0.81 5.28
CA ALA A 81 -13.19 -1.26 6.49
C ALA A 81 -12.21 -1.80 7.52
N ALA A 82 -11.19 -2.54 7.06
CA ALA A 82 -10.10 -3.02 7.89
C ALA A 82 -9.00 -1.98 8.14
N GLY A 83 -9.00 -0.86 7.40
CA GLY A 83 -7.94 0.14 7.48
C GLY A 83 -6.63 -0.33 6.84
N ARG A 84 -6.71 -1.20 5.83
CA ARG A 84 -5.57 -1.97 5.30
C ARG A 84 -5.39 -1.73 3.80
N LEU A 85 -4.16 -1.46 3.39
CA LEU A 85 -3.75 -1.33 1.99
C LEU A 85 -2.66 -2.36 1.71
N THR A 86 -2.90 -3.23 0.73
CA THR A 86 -1.95 -4.28 0.35
C THR A 86 -1.22 -3.87 -0.91
N VAL A 87 0.10 -3.89 -0.85
CA VAL A 87 1.01 -3.61 -1.96
C VAL A 87 1.92 -4.79 -2.27
N ASP A 88 2.36 -4.83 -3.50
CA ASP A 88 3.44 -5.66 -4.00
C ASP A 88 4.61 -4.72 -4.33
N TRP A 89 5.28 -4.27 -3.28
CA TRP A 89 6.34 -3.27 -3.37
C TRP A 89 7.47 -3.63 -2.42
N PHE A 90 8.60 -4.06 -2.99
CA PHE A 90 9.78 -4.38 -2.22
C PHE A 90 10.75 -3.21 -2.21
N PRO A 91 11.13 -2.73 -1.02
CA PRO A 91 12.30 -1.89 -0.95
C PRO A 91 13.55 -2.72 -1.23
N GLU A 92 14.33 -2.30 -2.21
CA GLU A 92 15.73 -2.69 -2.30
C GLU A 92 16.40 -2.23 -0.99
N VAL A 93 16.97 -3.19 -0.27
CA VAL A 93 17.69 -2.96 1.01
C VAL A 93 19.03 -2.27 0.77
#